data_AF-A0A9D2F532-F1
#
_entry.id   AF-A0A9D2F532-F1
#
_cell.length_a   1.000
_cell.length_b   1.000
_cell.length_c   1.000
_cell.angle_alpha   90.00
_cell.angle_beta   90.00
_cell.angle_gamma   90.00
#
_symmetry.space_group_name_H-M   'P 1'
#
loop_
_entity.id
_entity.type
_entity.pdbx_description
1 polymer ?
#
loop_
_entity_poly.entity_id
_entity_poly.type
_entity_poly.pdbx_seq_one_letter_code
_entity_poly.pdbx_strand_id
1 'polypeptide(L)'
;MSLLLSGCGGQALSQREIVRGVLFDRQNGDYSVCLVLADQNAEETAQANKVACALGDTPAQALQNAEQSLPGSVYYGLLDLAALPADVDWQMARELGMLLYENAQPAPELSVFVLDTRPVNSWAREGAQLYQGMKSLEDTARVHCGLQQLFAQEDVCAVPGYAAEGGYDLVLLPRDGPSVRCRGLEEAQLAAVLCGQTTHLQGTYADGSASCRARANVTVQNGTVQLHLREVELRSLYGGEGDLEALLCQSLQRAFGALNYRMQAAGADPFHLRFWQACSYGPGTVPERITLEVTFE
;
A
#
# COMPACT_ATOMS: atom_id res chain seq x y z
N MET A 1 18.98 -27.72 -36.11
CA MET A 1 18.79 -26.35 -36.64
C MET A 1 17.82 -25.64 -35.71
N SER A 2 18.34 -24.97 -34.68
CA SER A 2 17.51 -24.12 -33.82
C SER A 2 17.58 -22.70 -34.36
N LEU A 3 16.42 -22.12 -34.66
CA LEU A 3 16.27 -20.75 -35.10
C LEU A 3 16.59 -19.82 -33.93
N LEU A 4 17.76 -19.18 -34.00
CA LEU A 4 18.12 -18.02 -33.18
C LEU A 4 17.35 -16.81 -33.71
N LEU A 5 16.29 -16.41 -33.02
CA LEU A 5 15.67 -15.10 -33.18
C LEU A 5 16.57 -14.05 -32.51
N SER A 6 17.65 -13.68 -33.19
CA SER A 6 18.48 -12.53 -32.82
C SER A 6 17.78 -11.24 -33.30
N GLY A 7 16.90 -10.70 -32.45
CA GLY A 7 16.37 -9.35 -32.54
C GLY A 7 17.11 -8.41 -31.59
N CYS A 8 17.84 -7.44 -32.15
CA CYS A 8 18.37 -6.22 -31.51
C CYS A 8 19.32 -6.38 -30.31
N GLY A 9 20.62 -6.60 -30.56
CA GLY A 9 21.78 -6.03 -29.83
C GLY A 9 21.89 -6.10 -28.29
N GLY A 10 20.93 -6.67 -27.57
CA GLY A 10 20.90 -6.77 -26.12
C GLY A 10 21.42 -8.11 -25.65
N GLN A 11 22.09 -8.12 -24.50
CA GLN A 11 22.40 -9.37 -23.78
C GLN A 11 21.12 -10.20 -23.59
N ALA A 12 21.24 -11.52 -23.75
CA ALA A 12 20.15 -12.45 -23.49
C ALA A 12 19.62 -12.28 -22.06
N LEU A 13 18.31 -12.42 -21.85
CA LEU A 13 17.66 -12.31 -20.53
C LEU A 13 18.31 -13.22 -19.47
N SER A 14 18.87 -14.36 -19.90
CA SER A 14 19.62 -15.31 -19.07
C SER A 14 20.93 -14.76 -18.47
N GLN A 15 21.38 -13.58 -18.91
CA GLN A 15 22.57 -12.88 -18.39
C GLN A 15 22.21 -11.60 -17.62
N ARG A 16 20.92 -11.27 -17.53
CA ARG A 16 20.43 -10.07 -16.86
C ARG A 16 19.97 -10.38 -15.45
N GLU A 17 20.10 -9.38 -14.59
CA GLU A 17 19.61 -9.38 -13.24
C GLU A 17 18.21 -8.77 -13.23
N ILE A 18 17.20 -9.65 -13.26
CA ILE A 18 15.79 -9.25 -13.41
C ILE A 18 15.26 -8.80 -12.04
N VAL A 19 15.00 -7.50 -11.90
CA VAL A 19 14.42 -6.91 -10.70
C VAL A 19 12.92 -7.16 -10.69
N ARG A 20 12.44 -7.73 -9.58
CA ARG A 20 11.03 -7.95 -9.27
C ARG A 20 10.52 -6.96 -8.22
N GLY A 21 11.37 -6.61 -7.26
CA GLY A 21 11.02 -5.63 -6.24
C GLY A 21 12.17 -4.72 -5.81
N VAL A 22 11.81 -3.51 -5.35
CA VAL A 22 12.75 -2.55 -4.75
C VAL A 22 12.22 -2.12 -3.38
N LEU A 23 12.94 -2.44 -2.31
CA LEU A 23 12.52 -2.11 -0.95
C LEU A 23 13.48 -1.05 -0.38
N PHE A 24 12.93 0.08 0.05
CA PHE A 24 13.67 1.18 0.68
C PHE A 24 13.42 1.17 2.19
N ASP A 25 14.47 1.38 2.98
CA ASP A 25 14.40 1.60 4.42
C ASP A 25 15.44 2.65 4.85
N ARG A 26 15.36 3.12 6.10
CA ARG A 26 16.36 4.00 6.71
C ARG A 26 17.07 3.26 7.83
N GLN A 27 18.40 3.20 7.76
CA GLN A 27 19.23 2.54 8.76
C GLN A 27 20.27 3.53 9.29
N ASN A 28 20.17 3.88 10.57
CA ASN A 28 21.10 4.78 11.26
C ASN A 28 21.32 6.16 10.59
N GLY A 29 20.33 6.67 9.86
CA GLY A 29 20.39 7.95 9.16
C GLY A 29 20.70 7.85 7.67
N ASP A 30 21.20 6.70 7.22
CA ASP A 30 21.47 6.42 5.80
C ASP A 30 20.27 5.72 5.15
N TYR A 31 20.19 5.79 3.82
CA TYR A 31 19.24 5.00 3.04
C TYR A 31 19.78 3.60 2.80
N SER A 32 18.90 2.62 2.92
CA SER A 32 19.19 1.22 2.65
C SER A 32 18.22 0.73 1.59
N VAL A 33 18.74 0.08 0.54
CA VAL A 33 17.94 -0.49 -0.55
C VAL A 33 18.18 -1.98 -0.64
N CYS A 34 17.11 -2.73 -0.88
CA CYS A 34 17.13 -4.14 -1.23
C CYS A 34 16.45 -4.34 -2.58
N LEU A 35 17.22 -4.79 -3.56
CA LEU A 35 16.74 -5.32 -4.83
C LEU A 35 16.34 -6.77 -4.64
N VAL A 36 15.10 -7.10 -4.93
CA VAL A 36 14.58 -8.46 -4.99
C VAL A 36 14.59 -8.91 -6.45
N LEU A 37 15.29 -10.01 -6.73
CA LEU A 37 15.61 -10.45 -8.07
C LEU A 37 15.02 -11.83 -8.32
N ALA A 38 14.56 -12.08 -9.54
CA ALA A 38 14.16 -13.41 -9.95
C ALA A 38 15.38 -14.35 -9.96
N ASP A 39 15.29 -15.48 -9.26
CA ASP A 39 16.30 -16.53 -9.37
C ASP A 39 16.00 -17.42 -10.59
N GLN A 40 16.68 -17.14 -11.70
CA GLN A 40 16.52 -17.88 -12.94
C GLN A 40 17.07 -19.31 -12.87
N ASN A 41 17.81 -19.65 -11.81
CA ASN A 41 18.41 -20.97 -11.61
C ASN A 41 17.70 -21.79 -10.53
N ALA A 42 16.69 -21.23 -9.86
CA ALA A 42 15.91 -21.97 -8.89
C ALA A 42 15.03 -23.01 -9.60
N GLU A 43 14.86 -24.18 -8.98
CA GLU A 43 13.92 -25.20 -9.46
C GLU A 43 12.50 -24.61 -9.51
N GLU A 44 11.69 -24.94 -10.52
CA GLU A 44 10.36 -24.35 -10.74
C GLU A 44 9.41 -24.41 -9.52
N THR A 45 9.63 -25.36 -8.61
CA THR A 45 8.88 -25.54 -7.36
C THR A 45 9.33 -24.65 -6.21
N ALA A 46 10.50 -24.02 -6.31
CA ALA A 46 11.01 -23.04 -5.37
C ALA A 46 11.09 -21.68 -6.07
N GLN A 47 10.03 -20.88 -6.00
CA GLN A 47 10.12 -19.44 -6.32
C GLN A 47 11.02 -18.75 -5.28
N ALA A 48 12.32 -18.99 -5.38
CA ALA A 48 13.32 -18.31 -4.59
C ALA A 48 13.61 -16.98 -5.28
N ASN A 49 13.48 -15.88 -4.54
CA ASN A 49 14.06 -14.62 -4.98
C ASN A 49 15.41 -14.47 -4.30
N LYS A 50 16.42 -14.06 -5.06
CA LYS A 50 17.69 -13.60 -4.48
C LYS A 50 17.62 -12.11 -4.20
N VAL A 51 18.49 -11.62 -3.31
CA VAL A 51 18.51 -10.22 -2.92
C VAL A 51 19.90 -9.61 -3.07
N ALA A 52 19.95 -8.34 -3.47
CA ALA A 52 21.17 -7.53 -3.48
C ALA A 52 20.87 -6.20 -2.80
N CYS A 53 21.73 -5.80 -1.87
CA CYS A 53 21.40 -4.72 -0.94
C CYS A 53 22.61 -3.82 -0.74
N ALA A 54 22.35 -2.53 -0.59
CA ALA A 54 23.41 -1.56 -0.29
C ALA A 54 22.88 -0.37 0.50
N LEU A 55 23.83 0.34 1.13
CA LEU A 55 23.60 1.60 1.80
C LEU A 55 24.01 2.76 0.87
N GLY A 56 23.46 3.94 1.14
CA GLY A 56 23.89 5.19 0.54
C GLY A 56 23.29 6.41 1.23
N ASP A 57 23.93 7.57 1.04
CA ASP A 57 23.51 8.84 1.64
C ASP A 57 22.17 9.35 1.07
N THR A 58 21.81 8.88 -0.14
CA THR A 58 20.54 9.19 -0.82
C THR A 58 19.89 7.91 -1.35
N PRO A 59 18.57 7.91 -1.61
CA PRO A 59 17.91 6.73 -2.18
C PRO A 59 18.49 6.31 -3.52
N ALA A 60 18.82 7.26 -4.39
CA ALA A 60 19.41 7.01 -5.70
C ALA A 60 20.81 6.39 -5.57
N GLN A 61 21.62 6.87 -4.62
CA GLN A 61 22.95 6.31 -4.36
C GLN A 61 22.87 4.88 -3.80
N ALA A 62 21.98 4.64 -2.85
CA ALA A 62 21.76 3.31 -2.28
C ALA A 62 21.29 2.31 -3.36
N LEU A 63 20.37 2.74 -4.24
CA LEU A 63 19.92 1.96 -5.38
C LEU A 63 21.08 1.63 -6.33
N GLN A 64 21.85 2.63 -6.75
CA GLN A 64 23.00 2.46 -7.63
C GLN A 64 24.06 1.52 -7.03
N ASN A 65 24.34 1.65 -5.73
CA ASN A 65 25.29 0.78 -5.05
C ASN A 65 24.80 -0.68 -5.02
N ALA A 66 23.49 -0.90 -4.83
CA ALA A 66 22.90 -2.23 -4.87
C ALA A 66 23.00 -2.84 -6.27
N GLU A 67 22.75 -2.05 -7.32
CA GLU A 67 22.94 -2.47 -8.72
C GLU A 67 24.38 -2.84 -9.03
N GLN A 68 25.36 -2.05 -8.57
CA GLN A 68 26.79 -2.30 -8.79
C GLN A 68 27.32 -3.54 -8.07
N SER A 69 26.61 -4.02 -7.04
CA SER A 69 26.96 -5.26 -6.35
C SER A 69 26.61 -6.52 -7.16
N LEU A 70 25.81 -6.36 -8.23
CA LEU A 70 25.36 -7.47 -9.05
C LEU A 70 26.36 -7.83 -10.15
N PRO A 71 26.47 -9.13 -10.50
CA PRO A 71 27.44 -9.60 -11.49
C PRO A 71 27.02 -9.33 -12.94
N GLY A 72 25.76 -8.94 -13.19
CA GLY A 72 25.17 -8.76 -14.52
C GLY A 72 24.47 -7.41 -14.67
N SER A 73 24.01 -7.13 -15.89
CA SER A 73 23.25 -5.90 -16.17
C SER A 73 21.85 -5.97 -15.55
N VAL A 74 21.44 -4.90 -14.87
CA VAL A 74 20.15 -4.81 -14.19
C VAL A 74 19.03 -4.56 -15.18
N TYR A 75 17.90 -5.22 -14.99
CA TYR A 75 16.72 -5.09 -15.83
C TYR A 75 15.45 -4.89 -14.99
N TYR A 76 14.86 -3.70 -15.10
CA TYR A 76 13.65 -3.29 -14.37
C TYR A 76 12.34 -3.56 -15.10
N GLY A 77 12.36 -4.09 -16.33
CA GLY A 77 11.13 -4.25 -17.12
C GLY A 77 10.12 -5.29 -16.59
N LEU A 78 10.42 -5.95 -15.47
CA LEU A 78 9.53 -6.86 -14.74
C LEU A 78 9.39 -6.47 -13.26
N LEU A 79 9.75 -5.23 -12.90
CA LEU A 79 9.52 -4.67 -11.58
C LEU A 79 8.01 -4.58 -11.32
N ASP A 80 7.53 -5.26 -10.28
CA ASP A 80 6.10 -5.34 -9.96
C ASP A 80 5.77 -4.88 -8.53
N LEU A 81 6.78 -4.71 -7.66
CA LEU A 81 6.58 -4.23 -6.29
C LEU A 81 7.64 -3.24 -5.82
N ALA A 82 7.23 -2.19 -5.12
CA ALA A 82 8.13 -1.32 -4.38
C ALA A 82 7.63 -1.13 -2.94
N ALA A 83 8.56 -1.00 -2.00
CA ALA A 83 8.24 -0.65 -0.62
C ALA A 83 8.99 0.61 -0.20
N LEU A 84 8.25 1.56 0.37
CA LEU A 84 8.76 2.81 0.92
C LEU A 84 9.13 2.64 2.40
N PRO A 85 10.03 3.47 2.94
CA PRO A 85 10.41 3.42 4.36
C PRO A 85 9.22 3.65 5.30
N ALA A 86 9.29 3.14 6.52
CA ALA A 86 8.19 3.25 7.48
C ALA A 86 7.88 4.70 7.91
N ASP A 87 8.89 5.57 7.87
CA ASP A 87 8.84 7.01 8.20
C ASP A 87 8.56 7.90 6.98
N VAL A 88 8.15 7.32 5.85
CA VAL A 88 7.88 8.06 4.61
C VAL A 88 6.83 9.16 4.83
N ASP A 89 7.12 10.35 4.26
CA ASP A 89 6.19 11.46 4.12
C ASP A 89 5.78 11.64 2.66
N TRP A 90 4.87 12.60 2.40
CA TRP A 90 4.39 12.84 1.05
C TRP A 90 5.52 13.18 0.06
N GLN A 91 6.46 14.03 0.46
CA GLN A 91 7.57 14.46 -0.41
C GLN A 91 8.49 13.28 -0.75
N MET A 92 8.92 12.53 0.26
CA MET A 92 9.77 11.35 0.08
C MET A 92 9.09 10.29 -0.80
N ALA A 93 7.78 10.07 -0.62
CA ALA A 93 7.04 9.16 -1.50
C ALA A 93 7.06 9.62 -2.97
N ARG A 94 7.04 10.93 -3.26
CA ARG A 94 7.18 11.44 -4.63
C ARG A 94 8.60 11.27 -5.18
N GLU A 95 9.61 11.55 -4.36
CA GLU A 95 11.02 11.42 -4.74
C GLU A 95 11.37 9.96 -5.08
N LEU A 96 11.00 9.03 -4.19
CA LEU A 96 11.19 7.60 -4.41
C LEU A 96 10.35 7.09 -5.59
N GLY A 97 9.10 7.56 -5.71
CA GLY A 97 8.25 7.24 -6.84
C GLY A 97 8.85 7.68 -8.18
N MET A 98 9.46 8.88 -8.24
CA MET A 98 10.09 9.39 -9.45
C MET A 98 11.33 8.57 -9.81
N LEU A 99 12.17 8.27 -8.81
CA LEU A 99 13.34 7.41 -8.99
C LEU A 99 12.95 6.06 -9.60
N LEU A 100 11.88 5.43 -9.10
CA LEU A 100 11.39 4.16 -9.64
C LEU A 100 10.78 4.33 -11.04
N TYR A 101 10.02 5.39 -11.27
CA TYR A 101 9.40 5.67 -12.56
C TYR A 101 10.44 5.83 -13.67
N GLU A 102 11.55 6.53 -13.41
CA GLU A 102 12.64 6.74 -14.37
C GLU A 102 13.38 5.44 -14.68
N ASN A 103 13.59 4.57 -13.68
CA ASN A 103 14.31 3.31 -13.85
C ASN A 103 13.46 2.19 -14.50
N ALA A 104 12.13 2.21 -14.33
CA ALA A 104 11.22 1.15 -14.76
C ALA A 104 10.45 1.44 -16.06
N GLN A 105 10.85 2.45 -16.84
CA GLN A 105 10.24 2.75 -18.13
C GLN A 105 10.30 1.56 -19.10
N PRO A 106 9.27 1.33 -19.95
CA PRO A 106 8.19 2.26 -20.28
C PRO A 106 6.81 2.00 -19.62
N ALA A 107 6.60 0.92 -18.86
CA ALA A 107 5.27 0.59 -18.32
C ALA A 107 5.35 -0.12 -16.95
N PRO A 108 5.55 0.63 -15.86
CA PRO A 108 5.53 0.04 -14.52
C PRO A 108 4.08 -0.24 -14.10
N GLU A 109 3.64 -1.49 -14.24
CA GLU A 109 2.55 -2.04 -13.41
C GLU A 109 3.15 -2.39 -12.04
N LEU A 110 3.37 -1.34 -11.24
CA LEU A 110 4.12 -1.40 -9.99
C LEU A 110 3.22 -1.09 -8.81
N SER A 111 3.11 -2.06 -7.90
CA SER A 111 2.42 -1.90 -6.62
C SER A 111 3.35 -1.31 -5.57
N VAL A 112 2.89 -0.27 -4.88
CA VAL A 112 3.64 0.43 -3.86
C VAL A 112 3.07 0.13 -2.48
N PHE A 113 3.97 -0.23 -1.57
CA PHE A 113 3.68 -0.45 -0.16
C PHE A 113 4.53 0.46 0.72
N VAL A 114 4.17 0.58 2.00
CA VAL A 114 5.02 1.15 3.05
C VAL A 114 5.46 0.02 3.99
N LEU A 115 6.73 -0.01 4.38
CA LEU A 115 7.22 -0.99 5.35
C LEU A 115 6.59 -0.80 6.73
N ASP A 116 6.66 -1.85 7.54
CA ASP A 116 6.29 -1.79 8.96
C ASP A 116 7.26 -0.88 9.72
N THR A 117 6.77 -0.26 10.79
CA THR A 117 7.58 0.48 11.78
C THR A 117 8.65 -0.36 12.47
N ARG A 118 8.58 -1.69 12.37
CA ARG A 118 9.64 -2.58 12.86
C ARG A 118 10.84 -2.50 11.90
N PRO A 119 12.03 -2.15 12.40
CA PRO A 119 13.19 -1.94 11.55
C PRO A 119 13.61 -3.25 10.87
N VAL A 120 14.06 -3.16 9.62
CA VAL A 120 14.63 -4.30 8.92
C VAL A 120 16.05 -4.53 9.43
N ASN A 121 16.27 -5.67 10.08
CA ASN A 121 17.58 -5.98 10.69
C ASN A 121 18.55 -6.53 9.65
N SER A 122 18.05 -7.28 8.67
CA SER A 122 18.88 -7.85 7.62
C SER A 122 18.10 -8.08 6.34
N TRP A 123 18.41 -7.29 5.31
CA TRP A 123 17.84 -7.52 3.99
C TRP A 123 18.14 -8.90 3.40
N ALA A 124 19.33 -9.44 3.68
CA ALA A 124 19.71 -10.79 3.25
C ALA A 124 18.78 -11.89 3.80
N ARG A 125 18.17 -11.67 4.97
CA ARG A 125 17.24 -12.62 5.60
C ARG A 125 15.78 -12.29 5.32
N GLU A 126 15.45 -11.00 5.28
CA GLU A 126 14.07 -10.52 5.32
C GLU A 126 13.55 -10.04 3.97
N GLY A 127 14.42 -9.56 3.06
CA GLY A 127 14.02 -8.88 1.83
C GLY A 127 13.12 -9.71 0.93
N ALA A 128 13.51 -10.96 0.64
CA ALA A 128 12.69 -11.87 -0.17
C ALA A 128 11.36 -12.23 0.51
N GLN A 129 11.35 -12.38 1.84
CA GLN A 129 10.15 -12.71 2.61
C GLN A 129 9.18 -11.53 2.67
N LEU A 130 9.69 -10.31 2.84
CA LEU A 130 8.89 -9.09 2.83
C LEU A 130 8.21 -8.89 1.47
N TYR A 131 8.95 -9.05 0.36
CA TYR A 131 8.39 -9.02 -0.98
C TYR A 131 7.25 -10.04 -1.15
N GLN A 132 7.49 -11.32 -0.78
CA GLN A 132 6.46 -12.36 -0.92
C GLN A 132 5.25 -12.10 -0.01
N GLY A 133 5.47 -11.57 1.20
CA GLY A 133 4.42 -11.17 2.11
C GLY A 133 3.54 -10.07 1.53
N MET A 134 4.13 -9.05 0.91
CA MET A 134 3.37 -7.97 0.27
C MET A 134 2.65 -8.43 -1.01
N LYS A 135 3.25 -9.31 -1.83
CA LYS A 135 2.52 -9.95 -2.95
C LYS A 135 1.33 -10.77 -2.47
N SER A 136 1.53 -11.58 -1.43
CA SER A 136 0.45 -12.36 -0.82
C SER A 136 -0.65 -11.45 -0.26
N LEU A 137 -0.29 -10.31 0.31
CA LEU A 137 -1.23 -9.33 0.83
C LEU A 137 -2.05 -8.67 -0.29
N GLU A 138 -1.40 -8.24 -1.36
CA GLU A 138 -2.06 -7.71 -2.55
C GLU A 138 -3.10 -8.70 -3.10
N ASP A 139 -2.74 -9.98 -3.18
CA ASP A 139 -3.64 -11.04 -3.68
C ASP A 139 -4.80 -11.35 -2.72
N THR A 140 -4.53 -11.42 -1.42
CA THR A 140 -5.51 -11.85 -0.41
C THR A 140 -6.44 -10.72 0.04
N ALA A 141 -5.90 -9.53 0.32
CA ALA A 141 -6.66 -8.37 0.75
C ALA A 141 -7.15 -7.49 -0.42
N ARG A 142 -6.71 -7.79 -1.65
CA ARG A 142 -7.04 -7.02 -2.87
C ARG A 142 -6.77 -5.53 -2.70
N VAL A 143 -5.72 -5.23 -1.94
CA VAL A 143 -5.26 -3.88 -1.66
C VAL A 143 -4.15 -3.52 -2.64
N HIS A 144 -4.26 -2.36 -3.28
CA HIS A 144 -3.33 -1.95 -4.32
C HIS A 144 -3.18 -0.43 -4.35
N CYS A 145 -1.93 0.04 -4.42
CA CYS A 145 -1.57 1.41 -4.75
C CYS A 145 -0.57 1.38 -5.89
N GLY A 146 -0.98 1.81 -7.08
CA GLY A 146 -0.11 1.89 -8.24
C GLY A 146 0.88 3.06 -8.11
N LEU A 147 2.07 2.92 -8.67
CA LEU A 147 3.09 3.98 -8.69
C LEU A 147 2.53 5.33 -9.18
N GLN A 148 1.67 5.31 -10.20
CA GLN A 148 1.05 6.50 -10.78
C GLN A 148 0.09 7.20 -9.79
N GLN A 149 -0.54 6.47 -8.87
CA GLN A 149 -1.46 7.04 -7.88
C GLN A 149 -0.73 7.97 -6.91
N LEU A 150 0.54 7.69 -6.62
CA LEU A 150 1.35 8.62 -5.84
C LEU A 150 1.37 10.01 -6.51
N PHE A 151 1.34 10.11 -7.86
CA PHE A 151 1.36 11.38 -8.60
C PHE A 151 0.00 11.98 -8.88
N ALA A 152 -1.04 11.16 -9.03
CA ALA A 152 -2.40 11.65 -9.25
C ALA A 152 -3.01 12.26 -7.98
N GLN A 153 -2.55 11.84 -6.79
CA GLN A 153 -3.08 12.28 -5.50
C GLN A 153 -2.27 13.46 -4.93
N GLU A 154 -2.49 14.65 -5.46
CA GLU A 154 -1.67 15.85 -5.15
C GLU A 154 -1.69 16.26 -3.67
N ASP A 155 -2.82 16.07 -2.97
CA ASP A 155 -3.00 16.56 -1.60
C ASP A 155 -2.73 15.51 -0.52
N VAL A 156 -2.97 14.24 -0.82
CA VAL A 156 -2.77 13.13 0.12
C VAL A 156 -2.66 11.79 -0.60
N CYS A 157 -1.54 11.10 -0.44
CA CYS A 157 -1.36 9.75 -0.97
C CYS A 157 -1.84 8.71 0.04
N ALA A 158 -2.64 7.74 -0.39
CA ALA A 158 -3.00 6.59 0.43
C ALA A 158 -2.24 5.35 -0.03
N VAL A 159 -1.35 4.83 0.82
CA VAL A 159 -0.46 3.72 0.48
C VAL A 159 -0.65 2.58 1.47
N PRO A 160 -0.89 1.34 1.01
CA PRO A 160 -0.95 0.17 1.87
C PRO A 160 0.36 -0.05 2.62
N GLY A 161 0.29 -0.24 3.93
CA GLY A 161 1.43 -0.59 4.77
C GLY A 161 1.47 -2.09 5.05
N TYR A 162 2.64 -2.70 4.94
CA TYR A 162 2.84 -4.08 5.37
C TYR A 162 2.85 -4.16 6.89
N ALA A 163 2.09 -5.12 7.45
CA ALA A 163 2.04 -5.42 8.87
C ALA A 163 2.35 -6.91 9.08
N ALA A 164 3.50 -7.26 9.69
CA ALA A 164 3.88 -8.67 9.73
C ALA A 164 3.11 -9.51 10.77
N GLU A 165 2.34 -8.87 11.66
CA GLU A 165 1.41 -9.57 12.55
C GLU A 165 0.12 -10.03 11.84
N GLY A 166 -0.03 -9.68 10.55
CA GLY A 166 -1.14 -10.06 9.69
C GLY A 166 -2.02 -8.87 9.30
N GLY A 167 -2.67 -8.99 8.14
CA GLY A 167 -3.43 -7.90 7.54
C GLY A 167 -2.53 -6.81 6.95
N TYR A 168 -3.01 -5.57 6.96
CA TYR A 168 -2.28 -4.42 6.45
C TYR A 168 -2.68 -3.15 7.22
N ASP A 169 -1.75 -2.21 7.23
CA ASP A 169 -2.00 -0.83 7.63
C ASP A 169 -2.42 -0.02 6.40
N LEU A 170 -3.05 1.14 6.58
CA LEU A 170 -3.09 2.16 5.54
C LEU A 170 -2.32 3.38 6.01
N VAL A 171 -1.39 3.87 5.19
CA VAL A 171 -0.62 5.07 5.47
C VAL A 171 -1.13 6.20 4.59
N LEU A 172 -1.64 7.24 5.23
CA LEU A 172 -2.08 8.47 4.60
C LEU A 172 -0.95 9.48 4.68
N LEU A 173 -0.52 9.99 3.54
CA LEU A 173 0.61 10.89 3.38
C LEU A 173 0.08 12.25 2.91
N PRO A 174 -0.41 13.11 3.81
CA PRO A 174 -0.84 14.45 3.42
C PRO A 174 0.34 15.31 3.02
N ARG A 175 0.13 16.18 2.03
CA ARG A 175 1.15 17.10 1.53
C ARG A 175 1.66 18.06 2.59
N ASP A 176 0.73 18.65 3.35
CA ASP A 176 1.01 19.73 4.30
C ASP A 176 0.88 19.30 5.78
N GLY A 177 1.17 18.03 6.09
CA GLY A 177 0.99 17.50 7.44
C GLY A 177 1.77 16.21 7.71
N PRO A 178 1.72 15.71 8.96
CA PRO A 178 2.38 14.46 9.31
C PRO A 178 1.65 13.26 8.70
N SER A 179 2.42 12.23 8.33
CA SER A 179 1.88 10.94 7.91
C SER A 179 1.01 10.32 9.00
N VAL A 180 -0.10 9.71 8.58
CA VAL A 180 -1.06 9.07 9.48
C VAL A 180 -1.17 7.59 9.12
N ARG A 181 -0.75 6.73 10.05
CA ARG A 181 -0.86 5.28 9.91
C ARG A 181 -2.14 4.79 10.61
N CYS A 182 -3.00 4.13 9.85
CA CYS A 182 -4.24 3.49 10.27
C CYS A 182 -4.00 1.99 10.39
N ARG A 183 -4.59 1.33 11.39
CA ARG A 183 -4.37 -0.10 11.70
C ARG A 183 -5.67 -0.86 11.87
N GLY A 184 -5.64 -2.17 11.62
CA GLY A 184 -6.77 -3.09 11.84
C GLY A 184 -7.95 -2.91 10.88
N LEU A 185 -8.97 -3.75 11.03
CA LEU A 185 -10.17 -3.70 10.17
C LEU A 185 -10.88 -2.35 10.25
N GLU A 186 -11.05 -1.85 11.47
CA GLU A 186 -11.92 -0.69 11.73
C GLU A 186 -11.35 0.59 11.10
N GLU A 187 -10.05 0.86 11.26
CA GLU A 187 -9.43 2.06 10.67
C GLU A 187 -8.73 1.81 9.32
N ALA A 188 -7.80 0.85 9.23
CA ALA A 188 -6.99 0.69 8.02
C ALA A 188 -7.83 0.31 6.81
N GLN A 189 -8.73 -0.65 6.98
CA GLN A 189 -9.51 -1.15 5.85
C GLN A 189 -10.65 -0.23 5.47
N LEU A 190 -11.30 0.41 6.46
CA LEU A 190 -12.25 1.47 6.18
C LEU A 190 -11.56 2.59 5.40
N ALA A 191 -10.40 3.07 5.85
CA ALA A 191 -9.65 4.09 5.12
C ALA A 191 -9.24 3.61 3.72
N ALA A 192 -8.88 2.33 3.55
CA ALA A 192 -8.44 1.80 2.27
C ALA A 192 -9.59 1.71 1.26
N VAL A 193 -10.77 1.31 1.71
CA VAL A 193 -12.02 1.34 0.93
C VAL A 193 -12.37 2.77 0.54
N LEU A 194 -12.35 3.69 1.50
CA LEU A 194 -12.69 5.09 1.26
C LEU A 194 -11.68 5.80 0.32
N CYS A 195 -10.40 5.40 0.36
CA CYS A 195 -9.36 5.90 -0.56
C CYS A 195 -9.30 5.14 -1.90
N GLY A 196 -10.21 4.19 -2.15
CA GLY A 196 -10.25 3.39 -3.37
C GLY A 196 -9.07 2.42 -3.57
N GLN A 197 -8.37 2.05 -2.49
CA GLN A 197 -7.23 1.12 -2.53
C GLN A 197 -7.69 -0.34 -2.49
N THR A 198 -8.92 -0.63 -2.06
CA THR A 198 -9.56 -1.95 -2.10
C THR A 198 -11.07 -1.84 -2.18
N THR A 199 -11.74 -2.93 -2.57
CA THR A 199 -13.20 -3.10 -2.51
C THR A 199 -13.60 -4.14 -1.46
N HIS A 200 -12.67 -4.56 -0.61
CA HIS A 200 -12.88 -5.65 0.34
C HIS A 200 -12.69 -5.16 1.76
N LEU A 201 -13.63 -5.54 2.61
CA LEU A 201 -13.48 -5.51 4.06
C LEU A 201 -13.32 -6.96 4.52
N GLN A 202 -12.21 -7.26 5.18
CA GLN A 202 -11.93 -8.57 5.75
C GLN A 202 -11.08 -8.47 7.01
N GLY A 203 -11.63 -8.82 8.17
CA GLY A 203 -10.85 -8.82 9.41
C GLY A 203 -11.71 -9.03 10.64
N THR A 204 -11.16 -8.66 11.79
CA THR A 204 -11.86 -8.71 13.08
C THR A 204 -12.28 -7.33 13.53
N TYR A 205 -13.47 -7.22 14.13
CA TYR A 205 -14.04 -5.99 14.66
C TYR A 205 -14.59 -6.24 16.07
N ALA A 206 -15.08 -5.18 16.73
CA ALA A 206 -15.62 -5.25 18.08
C ALA A 206 -14.60 -5.87 19.05
N ASP A 207 -13.41 -5.27 19.11
CA ASP A 207 -12.29 -5.68 19.96
C ASP A 207 -11.86 -7.15 19.74
N GLY A 208 -11.99 -7.62 18.50
CA GLY A 208 -11.59 -8.97 18.12
C GLY A 208 -12.63 -10.06 18.44
N SER A 209 -13.83 -9.69 18.87
CA SER A 209 -14.88 -10.65 19.22
C SER A 209 -15.68 -11.18 18.04
N ALA A 210 -15.64 -10.49 16.90
CA ALA A 210 -16.32 -10.87 15.67
C ALA A 210 -15.42 -10.70 14.44
N SER A 211 -15.74 -11.42 13.37
CA SER A 211 -15.08 -11.29 12.06
C SER A 211 -16.08 -10.95 10.97
N CYS A 212 -15.61 -10.16 10.01
CA CYS A 212 -16.38 -9.71 8.85
C CYS A 212 -15.60 -10.04 7.58
N ARG A 213 -16.31 -10.50 6.55
CA ARG A 213 -15.89 -10.43 5.16
C ARG A 213 -17.03 -9.81 4.35
N ALA A 214 -16.74 -8.78 3.56
CA ALA A 214 -17.71 -8.13 2.71
C ALA A 214 -17.03 -7.48 1.49
N ARG A 215 -17.81 -7.29 0.43
CA ARG A 215 -17.50 -6.35 -0.65
C ARG A 215 -18.05 -4.98 -0.29
N ALA A 216 -17.24 -3.94 -0.46
CA ALA A 216 -17.59 -2.58 -0.10
C ALA A 216 -17.60 -1.67 -1.34
N ASN A 217 -18.60 -0.79 -1.39
CA ASN A 217 -18.66 0.31 -2.34
C ASN A 217 -18.99 1.61 -1.60
N VAL A 218 -18.41 2.72 -2.05
CA VAL A 218 -18.55 4.02 -1.40
C VAL A 218 -19.24 4.99 -2.34
N THR A 219 -20.25 5.68 -1.83
CA THR A 219 -20.87 6.81 -2.51
C THR A 219 -20.98 7.98 -1.53
N VAL A 220 -20.99 9.21 -2.04
CA VAL A 220 -21.18 10.41 -1.21
C VAL A 220 -22.43 11.11 -1.69
N GLN A 221 -23.40 11.32 -0.78
CA GLN A 221 -24.65 11.98 -1.08
C GLN A 221 -25.06 12.89 0.07
N ASN A 222 -25.42 14.13 -0.23
CA ASN A 222 -25.95 15.10 0.74
C ASN A 222 -25.11 15.26 2.02
N GLY A 223 -23.78 15.24 1.91
CA GLY A 223 -22.89 15.35 3.07
C GLY A 223 -22.75 14.07 3.91
N THR A 224 -23.28 12.95 3.44
CA THR A 224 -23.13 11.62 4.06
C THR A 224 -22.28 10.72 3.17
N VAL A 225 -21.32 10.03 3.79
CA VAL A 225 -20.60 8.92 3.17
C VAL A 225 -21.44 7.65 3.34
N GLN A 226 -21.84 7.05 2.23
CA GLN A 226 -22.64 5.84 2.17
C GLN A 226 -21.74 4.65 1.82
N LEU A 227 -21.57 3.74 2.78
CA LEU A 227 -20.81 2.50 2.63
C LEU A 227 -21.78 1.34 2.41
N HIS A 228 -21.81 0.82 1.19
CA HIS A 228 -22.65 -0.30 0.80
C HIS A 228 -21.85 -1.60 0.92
N LEU A 229 -22.34 -2.52 1.75
CA LEU A 229 -21.72 -3.82 2.03
C LEU A 229 -22.53 -4.93 1.38
N ARG A 230 -21.88 -5.70 0.52
CA ARG A 230 -22.44 -6.85 -0.21
C ARG A 230 -21.68 -8.13 0.16
N GLU A 231 -22.31 -9.28 -0.09
CA GLU A 231 -21.70 -10.59 0.14
C GLU A 231 -21.19 -10.72 1.59
N VAL A 232 -21.98 -10.22 2.54
CA VAL A 232 -21.55 -10.04 3.93
C VAL A 232 -21.57 -11.38 4.67
N GLU A 233 -20.39 -11.81 5.14
CA GLU A 233 -20.21 -12.92 6.06
C GLU A 233 -19.77 -12.38 7.43
N LEU A 234 -20.65 -12.47 8.43
CA LEU A 234 -20.34 -12.12 9.82
C LEU A 234 -20.26 -13.37 10.69
N ARG A 235 -19.25 -13.45 11.57
CA ARG A 235 -19.09 -14.57 12.50
C ARG A 235 -18.69 -14.08 13.88
N SER A 236 -19.37 -14.61 14.90
CA SER A 236 -18.95 -14.48 16.30
C SER A 236 -17.78 -15.43 16.56
N LEU A 237 -16.67 -14.93 17.12
CA LEU A 237 -15.47 -15.74 17.37
C LEU A 237 -15.50 -16.43 18.74
N TYR A 238 -16.28 -15.91 19.68
CA TYR A 238 -16.38 -16.41 21.05
C TYR A 238 -17.80 -16.87 21.44
N GLY A 239 -18.68 -17.11 20.46
CA GLY A 239 -20.00 -17.71 20.70
C GLY A 239 -21.03 -16.80 21.36
N GLY A 240 -20.85 -15.47 21.28
CA GLY A 240 -21.84 -14.50 21.72
C GLY A 240 -22.98 -14.32 20.71
N GLU A 241 -24.23 -14.29 21.21
CA GLU A 241 -25.44 -13.92 20.45
C GLU A 241 -25.64 -12.40 20.56
N GLY A 242 -25.08 -11.67 19.61
CA GLY A 242 -25.28 -10.23 19.47
C GLY A 242 -25.64 -9.89 18.03
N ASP A 243 -26.27 -8.74 17.82
CA ASP A 243 -26.50 -8.20 16.49
C ASP A 243 -25.16 -7.80 15.86
N LEU A 244 -24.58 -8.73 15.09
CA LEU A 244 -23.27 -8.59 14.47
C LEU A 244 -23.23 -7.44 13.45
N GLU A 245 -24.35 -7.14 12.79
CA GLU A 245 -24.48 -6.02 11.84
C GLU A 245 -24.47 -4.69 12.58
N ALA A 246 -25.25 -4.57 13.66
CA ALA A 246 -25.26 -3.38 14.49
C ALA A 246 -23.88 -3.10 15.13
N LEU A 247 -23.19 -4.15 15.58
CA LEU A 247 -21.81 -4.04 16.09
C LEU A 247 -20.83 -3.58 15.02
N LEU A 248 -20.94 -4.10 13.79
CA LEU A 248 -20.11 -3.68 12.67
C LEU A 248 -20.39 -2.22 12.29
N CYS A 249 -21.66 -1.82 12.23
CA CYS A 249 -22.05 -0.43 11.98
C CYS A 249 -21.44 0.52 13.00
N GLN A 250 -21.61 0.21 14.29
CA GLN A 250 -21.09 1.04 15.36
C GLN A 250 -19.56 1.15 15.30
N SER A 251 -18.88 0.04 15.02
CA SER A 251 -17.43 -0.02 14.84
C SER A 251 -16.97 0.86 13.69
N LEU A 252 -17.54 0.70 12.49
CA LEU A 252 -17.18 1.48 11.30
C LEU A 252 -17.51 2.97 11.46
N GLN A 253 -18.64 3.32 12.06
CA GLN A 253 -19.02 4.71 12.32
C GLN A 253 -18.07 5.38 13.33
N ARG A 254 -17.67 4.65 14.38
CA ARG A 254 -16.68 5.12 15.35
C ARG A 254 -15.32 5.36 14.67
N ALA A 255 -14.86 4.39 13.89
CA ALA A 255 -13.61 4.49 13.16
C ALA A 255 -13.63 5.64 12.14
N PHE A 256 -14.73 5.81 11.40
CA PHE A 256 -14.91 6.95 10.50
C PHE A 256 -14.80 8.29 11.23
N GLY A 257 -15.46 8.41 12.39
CA GLY A 257 -15.38 9.62 13.22
C GLY A 257 -13.94 9.92 13.67
N ALA A 258 -13.20 8.89 14.11
CA ALA A 258 -11.80 9.02 14.51
C ALA A 258 -10.88 9.39 13.32
N LEU A 259 -11.07 8.74 12.16
CA LEU A 259 -10.34 9.03 10.93
C LEU A 259 -10.58 10.47 10.48
N ASN A 260 -11.84 10.92 10.41
CA ASN A 260 -12.17 12.28 9.99
C ASN A 260 -11.53 13.33 10.92
N TYR A 261 -11.57 13.11 12.23
CA TYR A 261 -10.92 14.00 13.20
C TYR A 261 -9.40 14.09 12.97
N ARG A 262 -8.73 12.95 12.78
CA ARG A 262 -7.27 12.91 12.52
C ARG A 262 -6.92 13.55 11.19
N MET A 263 -7.71 13.33 10.14
CA MET A 263 -7.47 13.91 8.82
C MET A 263 -7.65 15.43 8.83
N GLN A 264 -8.68 15.93 9.50
CA GLN A 264 -8.86 17.37 9.69
C GLN A 264 -7.68 17.99 10.43
N ALA A 265 -7.20 17.35 11.50
CA ALA A 265 -6.03 17.82 12.24
C ALA A 265 -4.74 17.79 11.40
N ALA A 266 -4.59 16.82 10.49
CA ALA A 266 -3.47 16.72 9.57
C ALA A 266 -3.62 17.60 8.30
N GLY A 267 -4.71 18.36 8.18
CA GLY A 267 -4.99 19.19 7.00
C GLY A 267 -5.45 18.40 5.77
N ALA A 268 -5.54 17.07 5.86
CA ALA A 268 -5.82 16.15 4.77
C ALA A 268 -7.33 16.05 4.44
N ASP A 269 -7.64 15.73 3.19
CA ASP A 269 -8.98 15.36 2.74
C ASP A 269 -8.93 14.18 1.74
N PRO A 270 -8.54 12.97 2.19
CA PRO A 270 -8.32 11.83 1.31
C PRO A 270 -9.58 11.31 0.62
N PHE A 271 -10.76 11.77 1.05
CA PHE A 271 -12.04 11.35 0.49
C PHE A 271 -12.74 12.49 -0.27
N HIS A 272 -12.02 13.59 -0.54
CA HIS A 272 -12.51 14.77 -1.26
C HIS A 272 -13.80 15.37 -0.66
N LEU A 273 -13.99 15.23 0.65
CA LEU A 273 -15.19 15.63 1.36
C LEU A 273 -15.36 17.16 1.38
N ARG A 274 -14.26 17.91 1.48
CA ARG A 274 -14.28 19.37 1.41
C ARG A 274 -14.72 19.84 0.03
N PHE A 275 -14.26 19.16 -1.02
CA PHE A 275 -14.71 19.42 -2.39
C PHE A 275 -16.23 19.20 -2.50
N TRP A 276 -16.74 18.07 -2.01
CA TRP A 276 -18.18 17.79 -2.00
C TRP A 276 -19.00 18.82 -1.24
N GLN A 277 -18.52 19.24 -0.07
CA GLN A 277 -19.19 20.28 0.72
C GLN A 277 -19.19 21.63 -0.01
N ALA A 278 -18.06 22.02 -0.61
CA ALA A 278 -17.99 23.25 -1.39
C ALA A 278 -18.93 23.22 -2.62
N CYS A 279 -19.06 22.07 -3.29
CA CYS A 279 -20.02 21.89 -4.37
C CYS A 279 -21.48 21.96 -3.92
N SER A 280 -21.78 21.44 -2.72
CA SER A 280 -23.17 21.34 -2.22
C SER A 280 -23.65 22.64 -1.57
N TYR A 281 -22.77 23.33 -0.83
CA TYR A 281 -23.12 24.47 0.02
C TYR A 281 -22.48 25.79 -0.40
N GLY A 282 -21.50 25.76 -1.33
CA GLY A 282 -20.75 26.92 -1.79
C GLY A 282 -19.39 27.07 -1.10
N PRO A 283 -18.45 27.82 -1.70
CA PRO A 283 -17.12 28.03 -1.13
C PRO A 283 -17.20 28.86 0.16
N GLY A 284 -16.49 28.42 1.21
CA GLY A 284 -16.38 29.16 2.47
C GLY A 284 -17.52 28.94 3.47
N THR A 285 -18.47 28.05 3.18
CA THR A 285 -19.45 27.59 4.19
C THR A 285 -18.76 26.78 5.27
N VAL A 286 -19.24 26.91 6.52
CA VAL A 286 -18.74 26.09 7.64
C VAL A 286 -19.00 24.62 7.31
N PRO A 287 -17.95 23.76 7.30
CA PRO A 287 -18.10 22.33 7.06
C PRO A 287 -19.14 21.72 7.99
N GLU A 288 -20.18 21.11 7.44
CA GLU A 288 -21.08 20.28 8.25
C GLU A 288 -20.35 19.01 8.70
N ARG A 289 -20.82 18.43 9.80
CA ARG A 289 -20.28 17.16 10.29
C ARG A 289 -20.72 16.05 9.35
N ILE A 290 -19.77 15.48 8.62
CA ILE A 290 -20.01 14.32 7.75
C ILE A 290 -20.19 13.08 8.60
N THR A 291 -21.18 12.28 8.25
CA THR A 291 -21.51 11.01 8.88
C THR A 291 -21.22 9.84 7.93
N LEU A 292 -21.06 8.67 8.51
CA LEU A 292 -21.01 7.40 7.79
C LEU A 292 -22.34 6.67 8.00
N GLU A 293 -22.98 6.31 6.90
CA GLU A 293 -24.10 5.38 6.88
C GLU A 293 -23.65 4.06 6.24
N VAL A 294 -23.97 2.95 6.90
CA VAL A 294 -23.60 1.61 6.46
C VAL A 294 -24.88 0.89 6.04
N THR A 295 -24.91 0.39 4.81
CA THR A 295 -26.05 -0.35 4.25
C THR A 295 -25.61 -1.77 3.92
N PHE A 296 -26.40 -2.76 4.31
CA PHE A 296 -26.20 -4.17 3.97
C PHE A 296 -27.14 -4.54 2.82
N GLU A 297 -26.57 -5.13 1.76
CA GLU A 297 -27.26 -5.48 0.50
C GLU A 297 -27.17 -6.98 0.18
#